data_AF-A0A8C7GH09-F1
#
_entry.id   AF-A0A8C7GH09-F1
#
_cell.length_a   1.000
_cell.length_b   1.000
_cell.length_c   1.000
_cell.angle_alpha   90.00
_cell.angle_beta   90.00
_cell.angle_gamma   90.00
#
_symmetry.space_group_name_H-M   'P 1'
#
loop_
_entity.id
_entity.type
_entity.pdbx_description
1 polymer ?
#
loop_
_entity_poly.entity_id
_entity_poly.type
_entity_poly.pdbx_seq_one_letter_code
_entity_poly.pdbx_strand_id
1 'polypeptide(L)'
;MAASPDTDSLEARINKATNPLNRDTDWDSIQAFCDQLNNDLEGPQLATRLLAHKIQSPQEWEAMQTLVVLETCMKSCGERFHSEVGKFRFLNELIKVVSPKYLGTRAPEPVKKKVLELIYSWTLGLPDEAKIADAYQMLKKQGIVKQDPVLPADKLLLLPPPRPKNAIFEDEEKSKTLTRLLNSTHPEDLKAANKLIQEMVQEDQKRAEKLSKRANAIQDVNESVSLLTQLLEDYDRTTNPQSNAELIQDLYQRCEKMRPTLFRLASDTEDNDEALGEILQANDSLTQVINLYRLQVKGEVVNGNNSANTRRLTGEQQWVNDTCIHRDDSISSVHLSFPGSSVALLDLSGLDTSPPSYPEFPTPTDSLNAPSQVMGISLLDDELMSLGKGRQHVTSSLPGPLLLPCCVLSLIFLVSTCYANSASHLNSVLNSLYLGSLLPVTVFDSHSLRVLFHFARDTPPSLADVLVVIISMLSSAPVPVSNILFQPSVPDTMRVKLQPPSGTELPAFNPILPPAAITQVLLLANPHKEKVQLQYKLTFMLGEEDHDERGIVAQFPPSDTWGNL
;
A
#
# COMPACT_ATOMS: atom_id res chain seq x y z
N MET A 1 24.62 -14.55 38.89
CA MET A 1 23.20 -14.74 39.29
C MET A 1 22.42 -15.03 38.02
N ALA A 2 21.66 -16.12 37.98
CA ALA A 2 20.72 -16.35 36.88
C ALA A 2 19.48 -15.46 37.10
N ALA A 3 18.98 -14.81 36.05
CA ALA A 3 17.66 -14.19 36.09
C ALA A 3 16.59 -15.28 36.18
N SER A 4 15.58 -15.08 37.02
CA SER A 4 14.43 -15.98 37.15
C SER A 4 13.60 -15.97 35.86
N PRO A 5 13.19 -17.13 35.31
CA PRO A 5 12.54 -17.20 33.99
C PRO A 5 11.17 -16.53 33.90
N ASP A 6 10.55 -16.16 35.03
CA ASP A 6 9.18 -15.66 35.07
C ASP A 6 9.06 -14.16 34.68
N THR A 7 10.16 -13.39 34.67
CA THR A 7 10.14 -11.93 34.49
C THR A 7 9.72 -11.46 33.10
N ASP A 8 9.84 -12.31 32.08
CA ASP A 8 9.56 -11.97 30.69
C ASP A 8 8.19 -12.44 30.19
N SER A 9 7.42 -13.13 31.04
CA SER A 9 6.08 -13.62 30.71
C SER A 9 5.06 -12.50 30.47
N LEU A 10 4.06 -12.75 29.61
CA LEU A 10 2.92 -11.84 29.43
C LEU A 10 2.21 -11.53 30.76
N GLU A 11 2.16 -12.51 31.66
CA GLU A 11 1.57 -12.38 33.00
C GLU A 11 2.39 -11.44 33.91
N ALA A 12 3.72 -11.51 33.89
CA ALA A 12 4.57 -10.56 34.60
C ALA A 12 4.47 -9.14 34.01
N ARG A 13 4.52 -9.01 32.68
CA ARG A 13 4.47 -7.71 31.99
C ARG A 13 3.14 -6.98 32.21
N ILE A 14 1.99 -7.66 32.08
CA ILE A 14 0.68 -7.03 32.37
C ILE A 14 0.56 -6.65 33.84
N ASN A 15 1.04 -7.47 34.77
CA ASN A 15 1.00 -7.16 36.20
C ASN A 15 1.86 -5.93 36.54
N LYS A 16 3.00 -5.73 35.86
CA LYS A 16 3.83 -4.52 36.01
C LYS A 16 3.13 -3.28 35.42
N ALA A 17 2.62 -3.38 34.18
CA ALA A 17 1.93 -2.27 33.50
C ALA A 17 0.67 -1.79 34.25
N THR A 18 -0.10 -2.72 34.83
CA THR A 18 -1.40 -2.46 35.47
C THR A 18 -1.34 -2.37 37.00
N ASN A 19 -0.14 -2.32 37.59
CA ASN A 19 0.03 -2.34 39.04
C ASN A 19 -0.69 -1.15 39.72
N PRO A 20 -1.59 -1.39 40.70
CA PRO A 20 -2.28 -0.34 41.46
C PRO A 20 -1.36 0.69 42.13
N LEU A 21 -0.10 0.35 42.37
CA LEU A 21 0.90 1.21 43.01
C LEU A 21 1.64 2.15 42.04
N ASN A 22 1.45 1.98 40.72
CA ASN A 22 2.05 2.87 39.73
C ASN A 22 1.45 4.28 39.87
N ARG A 23 2.30 5.31 39.95
CA ARG A 23 1.85 6.71 40.03
C ARG A 23 1.36 7.26 38.70
N ASP A 24 1.96 6.79 37.62
CA ASP A 24 1.76 7.22 36.25
C ASP A 24 1.70 5.98 35.33
N THR A 25 1.29 6.16 34.08
CA THR A 25 1.25 5.07 33.08
C THR A 25 2.66 4.61 32.71
N ASP A 26 2.98 3.33 33.00
CA ASP A 26 4.26 2.69 32.66
C ASP A 26 4.28 2.26 31.19
N TRP A 27 4.58 3.21 30.30
CA TRP A 27 4.63 2.99 28.85
C TRP A 27 5.65 1.93 28.43
N ASP A 28 6.79 1.83 29.12
CA ASP A 28 7.81 0.81 28.83
C ASP A 28 7.26 -0.60 29.06
N SER A 29 6.51 -0.82 30.15
CA SER A 29 5.85 -2.10 30.42
C SER A 29 4.68 -2.39 29.48
N ILE A 30 3.96 -1.35 29.03
CA ILE A 30 2.89 -1.49 28.04
C ILE A 30 3.50 -1.93 26.70
N GLN A 31 4.53 -1.23 26.22
CA GLN A 31 5.21 -1.57 24.96
C GLN A 31 5.80 -2.98 25.02
N ALA A 32 6.51 -3.33 26.10
CA ALA A 32 7.05 -4.67 26.28
C ALA A 32 5.96 -5.76 26.32
N PHE A 33 4.74 -5.46 26.80
CA PHE A 33 3.61 -6.38 26.71
C PHE A 33 3.11 -6.54 25.26
N CYS A 34 3.01 -5.44 24.50
CA CYS A 34 2.66 -5.48 23.07
C CYS A 34 3.68 -6.28 22.25
N ASP A 35 4.98 -6.05 22.47
CA ASP A 35 6.06 -6.74 21.78
C ASP A 35 6.05 -8.24 22.10
N GLN A 36 5.89 -8.61 23.39
CA GLN A 36 5.80 -10.00 23.81
C GLN A 36 4.56 -10.72 23.24
N LEU A 37 3.44 -10.00 23.10
CA LEU A 37 2.20 -10.51 22.52
C LEU A 37 2.39 -10.86 21.03
N ASN A 38 3.10 -10.01 20.29
CA ASN A 38 3.36 -10.20 18.86
C ASN A 38 4.38 -11.32 18.59
N ASN A 39 5.36 -11.50 19.48
CA ASN A 39 6.42 -12.50 19.35
C ASN A 39 5.98 -13.94 19.67
N ASP A 40 4.84 -14.13 20.36
CA ASP A 40 4.32 -15.44 20.74
C ASP A 40 3.19 -15.90 19.78
N LEU A 41 3.18 -17.18 19.41
CA LEU A 41 2.15 -17.77 18.57
C LEU A 41 0.79 -17.79 19.28
N GLU A 42 0.75 -18.08 20.59
CA GLU A 42 -0.46 -18.08 21.42
C GLU A 42 -0.68 -16.73 22.15
N GLY A 43 0.26 -15.79 22.01
CA GLY A 43 0.27 -14.48 22.66
C GLY A 43 -1.07 -13.73 22.63
N PRO A 44 -1.73 -13.57 21.46
CA PRO A 44 -3.03 -12.91 21.38
C PRO A 44 -4.16 -13.53 22.23
N GLN A 45 -4.20 -14.86 22.33
CA GLN A 45 -5.22 -15.59 23.10
C GLN A 45 -4.96 -15.52 24.60
N LEU A 46 -3.69 -15.58 25.01
CA LEU A 46 -3.28 -15.39 26.39
C LEU A 46 -3.49 -13.93 26.83
N ALA A 47 -3.08 -12.96 26.01
CA ALA A 47 -3.21 -11.54 26.28
C ALA A 47 -4.68 -11.11 26.45
N THR A 48 -5.57 -11.49 25.54
CA THR A 48 -7.01 -11.17 25.66
C THR A 48 -7.63 -11.77 26.93
N ARG A 49 -7.24 -12.98 27.34
CA ARG A 49 -7.65 -13.60 28.62
C ARG A 49 -7.20 -12.78 29.83
N LEU A 50 -5.94 -12.33 29.85
CA LEU A 50 -5.37 -11.56 30.96
C LEU A 50 -5.96 -10.14 31.05
N LEU A 51 -6.07 -9.45 29.90
CA LEU A 51 -6.72 -8.14 29.79
C LEU A 51 -8.17 -8.21 30.27
N ALA A 52 -8.95 -9.20 29.82
CA ALA A 52 -10.35 -9.36 30.23
C ALA A 52 -10.53 -9.54 31.74
N HIS A 53 -9.62 -10.26 32.41
CA HIS A 53 -9.62 -10.40 33.87
C HIS A 53 -9.27 -9.08 34.57
N LYS A 54 -8.24 -8.39 34.11
CA LYS A 54 -7.75 -7.13 34.70
C LYS A 54 -8.71 -5.95 34.50
N ILE A 55 -9.41 -5.86 33.36
CA ILE A 55 -10.46 -4.84 33.10
C ILE A 55 -11.67 -5.01 34.05
N GLN A 56 -11.91 -6.22 34.55
CA GLN A 56 -12.96 -6.51 35.54
C GLN A 56 -12.53 -6.21 36.98
N SER A 57 -11.34 -5.64 37.21
CA SER A 57 -10.87 -5.27 38.55
C SER A 57 -11.81 -4.24 39.21
N PRO A 58 -12.13 -4.40 40.51
CA PRO A 58 -12.84 -3.37 41.28
C PRO A 58 -11.97 -2.12 41.55
N GLN A 59 -10.66 -2.20 41.32
CA GLN A 59 -9.75 -1.06 41.45
C GLN A 59 -9.78 -0.22 40.17
N GLU A 60 -10.32 0.99 40.26
CA GLU A 60 -10.49 1.90 39.11
C GLU A 60 -9.17 2.11 38.34
N TRP A 61 -8.06 2.35 39.04
CA TRP A 61 -6.76 2.59 38.42
C TRP A 61 -6.23 1.37 37.65
N GLU A 62 -6.30 0.17 38.22
CA GLU A 62 -5.89 -1.08 37.55
C GLU A 62 -6.73 -1.32 36.28
N ALA A 63 -8.05 -1.19 36.39
CA ALA A 63 -8.95 -1.33 35.24
C ALA A 63 -8.67 -0.27 34.15
N MET A 64 -8.46 1.00 34.54
CA MET A 64 -8.13 2.08 33.60
C MET A 64 -6.79 1.88 32.92
N GLN A 65 -5.72 1.52 33.64
CA GLN A 65 -4.42 1.20 33.04
C GLN A 65 -4.54 -0.01 32.09
N THR A 66 -5.34 -1.01 32.43
CA THR A 66 -5.59 -2.15 31.53
C THR A 66 -6.31 -1.74 30.24
N LEU A 67 -7.22 -0.77 30.30
CA LEU A 67 -7.87 -0.23 29.10
C LEU A 67 -6.91 0.61 28.24
N VAL A 68 -5.88 1.24 28.83
CA VAL A 68 -4.79 1.89 28.08
C VAL A 68 -3.88 0.84 27.41
N VAL A 69 -3.55 -0.25 28.10
CA VAL A 69 -2.81 -1.39 27.51
C VAL A 69 -3.61 -1.94 26.31
N LEU A 70 -4.91 -2.19 26.47
CA LEU A 70 -5.78 -2.69 25.41
C LEU A 70 -5.87 -1.73 24.22
N GLU A 71 -6.03 -0.43 24.46
CA GLU A 71 -6.01 0.58 23.38
C GLU A 71 -4.69 0.57 22.62
N THR A 72 -3.56 0.44 23.33
CA THR A 72 -2.22 0.40 22.74
C THR A 72 -2.04 -0.86 21.90
N CYS A 73 -2.36 -2.04 22.42
CA CYS A 73 -2.32 -3.30 21.66
C CYS A 73 -3.21 -3.24 20.40
N MET A 74 -4.39 -2.63 20.47
CA MET A 74 -5.26 -2.46 19.29
C MET A 74 -4.66 -1.52 18.24
N LYS A 75 -3.72 -0.64 18.61
CA LYS A 75 -2.98 0.23 17.68
C LYS A 75 -1.69 -0.43 17.15
N SER A 76 -1.04 -1.31 17.92
CA SER A 76 0.31 -1.82 17.62
C SER A 76 0.41 -3.31 17.24
N CYS A 77 -0.59 -4.16 17.55
CA CYS A 77 -0.46 -5.62 17.44
C CYS A 77 -1.11 -6.25 16.19
N GLY A 78 -1.75 -5.44 15.34
CA GLY A 78 -2.30 -5.87 14.05
C GLY A 78 -3.40 -6.95 14.10
N GLU A 79 -3.69 -7.51 12.93
CA GLU A 79 -4.87 -8.35 12.66
C GLU A 79 -4.99 -9.57 13.60
N ARG A 80 -3.87 -10.26 13.90
CA ARG A 80 -3.88 -11.44 14.79
C ARG A 80 -4.43 -11.12 16.19
N PHE A 81 -4.22 -9.91 16.69
CA PHE A 81 -4.80 -9.46 17.95
C PHE A 81 -6.23 -8.93 17.76
N HIS A 82 -6.48 -8.17 16.69
CA HIS A 82 -7.82 -7.65 16.35
C HIS A 82 -8.86 -8.78 16.27
N SER A 83 -8.54 -9.90 15.61
CA SER A 83 -9.46 -11.03 15.48
C SER A 83 -9.65 -11.87 16.75
N GLU A 84 -8.78 -11.76 17.76
CA GLU A 84 -9.10 -12.31 19.10
C GLU A 84 -10.02 -11.36 19.87
N VAL A 85 -9.80 -10.04 19.76
CA VAL A 85 -10.66 -9.01 20.37
C VAL A 85 -12.07 -8.99 19.75
N GLY A 86 -12.20 -9.21 18.43
CA GLY A 86 -13.47 -9.30 17.71
C GLY A 86 -14.33 -10.52 18.05
N LYS A 87 -13.79 -11.53 18.75
CA LYS A 87 -14.59 -12.69 19.18
C LYS A 87 -15.50 -12.32 20.35
N PHE A 88 -16.74 -12.83 20.31
CA PHE A 88 -17.67 -12.73 21.43
C PHE A 88 -17.10 -13.26 22.76
N ARG A 89 -16.10 -14.16 22.74
CA ARG A 89 -15.37 -14.60 23.93
C ARG A 89 -14.75 -13.43 24.70
N PHE A 90 -14.16 -12.45 24.01
CA PHE A 90 -13.58 -11.26 24.63
C PHE A 90 -14.62 -10.14 24.80
N LEU A 91 -15.42 -9.87 23.77
CA LEU A 91 -16.46 -8.82 23.81
C LEU A 91 -17.45 -9.04 24.97
N ASN A 92 -17.82 -10.28 25.28
CA ASN A 92 -18.71 -10.58 26.41
C ASN A 92 -18.12 -10.18 27.77
N GLU A 93 -16.80 -10.20 27.93
CA GLU A 93 -16.15 -9.75 29.17
C GLU A 93 -16.24 -8.21 29.30
N LEU A 94 -16.09 -7.47 28.20
CA LEU A 94 -16.35 -6.03 28.17
C LEU A 94 -17.83 -5.70 28.41
N ILE A 95 -18.75 -6.47 27.81
CA ILE A 95 -20.20 -6.32 28.01
C ILE A 95 -20.58 -6.52 29.48
N LYS A 96 -19.96 -7.46 30.20
CA LYS A 96 -20.20 -7.64 31.66
C LYS A 96 -19.85 -6.40 32.47
N VAL A 97 -18.78 -5.68 32.10
CA VAL A 97 -18.32 -4.47 32.80
C VAL A 97 -19.31 -3.31 32.64
N VAL A 98 -19.88 -3.12 31.45
CA VAL A 98 -20.82 -2.01 31.20
C VAL A 98 -22.28 -2.35 31.52
N SER A 99 -22.66 -3.64 31.46
CA SER A 99 -24.06 -4.05 31.63
C SER A 99 -24.49 -4.07 33.10
N PRO A 100 -25.59 -3.37 33.47
CA PRO A 100 -26.13 -3.41 34.84
C PRO A 100 -26.56 -4.79 35.33
N LYS A 101 -26.75 -5.76 34.42
CA LYS A 101 -27.09 -7.15 34.75
C LYS A 101 -25.92 -7.95 35.35
N TYR A 102 -24.70 -7.44 35.27
CA TYR A 102 -23.47 -8.13 35.68
C TYR A 102 -22.62 -7.27 36.64
N LEU A 103 -21.65 -6.52 36.11
CA LEU A 103 -20.75 -5.69 36.90
C LEU A 103 -21.07 -4.19 36.78
N GLY A 104 -21.88 -3.75 35.82
CA GLY A 104 -22.10 -2.31 35.52
C GLY A 104 -22.73 -1.47 36.63
N THR A 105 -23.30 -2.09 37.66
CA THR A 105 -23.77 -1.42 38.90
C THR A 105 -22.65 -1.16 39.92
N ARG A 106 -21.51 -1.87 39.81
CA ARG A 106 -20.36 -1.80 40.73
C ARG A 106 -19.09 -1.28 40.05
N ALA A 107 -18.98 -1.43 38.73
CA ALA A 107 -17.86 -0.92 37.96
C ALA A 107 -17.83 0.63 37.95
N PRO A 108 -16.65 1.26 38.14
CA PRO A 108 -16.53 2.71 38.12
C PRO A 108 -17.04 3.33 36.82
N GLU A 109 -17.68 4.50 36.92
CA GLU A 109 -18.19 5.24 35.75
C GLU A 109 -17.12 5.56 34.68
N PRO A 110 -15.90 6.03 35.01
CA PRO A 110 -14.88 6.28 33.98
C PRO A 110 -14.43 5.00 33.25
N VAL A 111 -14.36 3.86 33.94
CA VAL A 111 -14.04 2.55 33.35
C VAL A 111 -15.13 2.16 32.34
N LYS A 112 -16.41 2.24 32.73
CA LYS A 112 -17.54 1.94 31.83
C LYS A 112 -17.55 2.87 30.61
N LYS A 113 -17.36 4.17 30.82
CA LYS A 113 -17.27 5.16 29.74
C LYS A 113 -16.12 4.81 28.77
N LYS A 114 -14.94 4.49 29.29
CA LYS A 114 -13.76 4.15 28.48
C LYS A 114 -13.95 2.84 27.69
N VAL A 115 -14.62 1.83 28.25
CA VAL A 115 -15.00 0.61 27.51
C VAL A 115 -15.93 0.95 26.34
N LEU A 116 -16.93 1.81 26.55
CA LEU A 116 -17.85 2.21 25.48
C LEU A 116 -17.16 3.06 24.41
N GLU A 117 -16.26 3.98 24.77
CA GLU A 117 -15.41 4.73 23.83
C GLU A 117 -14.59 3.78 22.95
N LEU A 118 -13.96 2.76 23.54
CA LEU A 118 -13.14 1.78 22.81
C LEU A 118 -13.97 0.94 21.85
N ILE A 119 -15.04 0.30 22.31
CA ILE A 119 -15.92 -0.52 21.45
C ILE A 119 -16.45 0.33 20.29
N TYR A 120 -16.91 1.57 20.55
CA TYR A 120 -17.37 2.47 19.49
C TYR A 120 -16.26 2.80 18.48
N SER A 121 -15.05 3.14 18.96
CA SER A 121 -13.90 3.43 18.07
C SER A 121 -13.55 2.26 17.15
N TRP A 122 -13.72 1.02 17.61
CA TRP A 122 -13.50 -0.19 16.82
C TRP A 122 -14.62 -0.44 15.81
N THR A 123 -15.88 -0.05 16.08
CA THR A 123 -16.94 -0.13 15.04
C THR A 123 -16.68 0.78 13.84
N LEU A 124 -15.88 1.84 14.01
CA LEU A 124 -15.48 2.75 12.94
C LEU A 124 -14.15 2.33 12.29
N GLY A 125 -13.20 1.86 13.10
CA GLY A 125 -11.85 1.53 12.65
C GLY A 125 -11.61 0.08 12.21
N LEU A 126 -12.53 -0.85 12.52
CA LEU A 126 -12.44 -2.27 12.15
C LEU A 126 -13.79 -2.74 11.54
N PRO A 127 -14.18 -2.23 10.36
CA PRO A 127 -15.48 -2.52 9.76
C PRO A 127 -15.68 -4.01 9.41
N ASP A 128 -14.59 -4.76 9.17
CA ASP A 128 -14.63 -6.18 8.83
C ASP A 128 -14.97 -7.07 10.05
N GLU A 129 -14.78 -6.59 11.29
CA GLU A 129 -15.08 -7.31 12.52
C GLU A 129 -16.54 -7.08 12.97
N ALA A 130 -17.49 -7.56 12.15
CA ALA A 130 -18.94 -7.35 12.32
C ALA A 130 -19.49 -7.63 13.74
N LYS A 131 -18.89 -8.58 14.48
CA LYS A 131 -19.28 -8.93 15.86
C LYS A 131 -19.09 -7.77 16.85
N ILE A 132 -18.14 -6.88 16.59
CA ILE A 132 -17.91 -5.66 17.40
C ILE A 132 -19.09 -4.70 17.19
N ALA A 133 -19.53 -4.53 15.94
CA ALA A 133 -20.71 -3.73 15.60
C ALA A 133 -21.98 -4.32 16.22
N ASP A 134 -22.20 -5.64 16.11
CA ASP A 134 -23.34 -6.34 16.74
C ASP A 134 -23.37 -6.13 18.26
N ALA A 135 -22.22 -6.28 18.93
CA ALA A 135 -22.09 -6.05 20.36
C ALA A 135 -22.44 -4.60 20.74
N TYR A 136 -21.97 -3.61 19.98
CA TYR A 136 -22.27 -2.20 20.22
C TYR A 136 -23.76 -1.89 20.00
N GLN A 137 -24.35 -2.36 18.89
CA GLN A 137 -25.77 -2.17 18.60
C GLN A 137 -26.67 -2.86 19.65
N MET A 138 -26.25 -4.03 20.17
CA MET A 138 -26.93 -4.69 21.29
C MET A 138 -26.92 -3.80 22.56
N LEU A 139 -25.77 -3.23 22.92
CA LEU A 139 -25.66 -2.33 24.10
C LEU A 139 -26.53 -1.07 23.93
N LYS A 140 -26.60 -0.52 22.72
CA LYS A 140 -27.48 0.61 22.36
C LYS A 140 -28.97 0.24 22.44
N LYS A 141 -29.36 -0.91 21.89
CA LYS A 141 -30.73 -1.45 21.97
C LYS A 141 -31.17 -1.77 23.41
N GLN A 142 -30.24 -2.12 24.29
CA GLN A 142 -30.51 -2.33 25.73
C GLN A 142 -30.55 -1.02 26.54
N GLY A 143 -30.34 0.15 25.93
CA GLY A 143 -30.32 1.45 26.61
C GLY A 143 -29.09 1.69 27.50
N ILE A 144 -28.05 0.86 27.37
CA ILE A 144 -26.76 1.02 28.06
C ILE A 144 -25.98 2.17 27.40
N VAL A 145 -26.00 2.23 26.07
CA VAL A 145 -25.55 3.40 25.30
C VAL A 145 -26.75 4.28 24.97
N LYS A 146 -26.81 5.49 25.54
CA LYS A 146 -27.89 6.48 25.28
C LYS A 146 -27.56 7.46 24.15
N GLN A 147 -26.28 7.78 24.01
CA GLN A 147 -25.72 8.65 22.97
C GLN A 147 -24.36 8.07 22.59
N ASP A 148 -24.01 8.11 21.30
CA ASP A 148 -22.71 7.63 20.84
C ASP A 148 -21.58 8.56 21.37
N PRO A 149 -20.44 8.02 21.84
CA PRO A 149 -19.35 8.84 22.37
C PRO A 149 -18.77 9.80 21.32
N VAL A 150 -18.55 11.07 21.70
CA VAL A 150 -17.82 12.03 20.85
C VAL A 150 -16.33 11.68 20.87
N LEU A 151 -15.85 11.02 19.82
CA LEU A 151 -14.44 10.70 19.63
C LEU A 151 -13.71 11.86 18.94
N PRO A 152 -12.60 12.38 19.49
CA PRO A 152 -11.64 13.20 18.74
C PRO A 152 -11.07 12.41 17.56
N ALA A 153 -10.69 13.10 16.48
CA ALA A 153 -10.12 12.47 15.28
C ALA A 153 -8.90 11.59 15.60
N ASP A 154 -8.02 12.03 16.50
CA ASP A 154 -6.82 11.31 16.96
C ASP A 154 -7.10 10.03 17.77
N LYS A 155 -8.37 9.76 18.15
CA LYS A 155 -8.78 8.55 18.89
C LYS A 155 -9.43 7.48 18.02
N LEU A 156 -9.69 7.76 16.74
CA LEU A 156 -10.08 6.69 15.82
C LEU A 156 -8.88 5.75 15.63
N LEU A 157 -9.13 4.44 15.45
CA LEU A 157 -8.08 3.56 14.94
C LEU A 157 -7.78 4.02 13.52
N LEU A 158 -6.69 4.78 13.36
CA LEU A 158 -6.11 5.08 12.07
C LEU A 158 -5.48 3.80 11.53
N LEU A 159 -6.32 2.88 11.03
CA LEU A 159 -5.85 1.99 9.98
C LEU A 159 -5.31 2.86 8.85
N PRO A 160 -4.19 2.48 8.21
CA PRO A 160 -3.83 3.10 6.94
C PRO A 160 -5.05 3.00 6.02
N PRO A 161 -5.44 4.08 5.31
CA PRO A 161 -6.65 4.08 4.51
C PRO A 161 -6.62 2.85 3.60
N PRO A 162 -7.74 2.08 3.52
CA PRO A 162 -7.79 0.97 2.58
C PRO A 162 -7.42 1.53 1.22
N ARG A 163 -6.39 0.95 0.59
CA ARG A 163 -5.87 1.44 -0.70
C ARG A 163 -7.09 1.67 -1.60
N PRO A 164 -7.18 2.82 -2.30
CA PRO A 164 -8.34 3.10 -3.14
C PRO A 164 -8.65 1.87 -3.98
N LYS A 165 -9.90 1.40 -3.90
CA LYS A 165 -10.38 0.21 -4.63
C LYS A 165 -10.46 0.55 -6.12
N ASN A 166 -9.30 0.74 -6.74
CA ASN A 166 -9.12 0.41 -8.14
C ASN A 166 -9.52 -1.07 -8.28
N ALA A 167 -10.20 -1.42 -9.38
CA ALA A 167 -10.68 -2.76 -9.65
C ALA A 167 -9.52 -3.73 -10.03
N ILE A 168 -8.56 -3.90 -9.12
CA ILE A 168 -7.32 -4.68 -9.30
C ILE A 168 -7.61 -6.20 -9.30
N PHE A 169 -8.79 -6.60 -8.84
CA PHE A 169 -9.26 -7.99 -8.84
C PHE A 169 -10.60 -8.11 -9.56
N GLU A 170 -10.57 -8.05 -10.90
CA GLU A 170 -11.64 -8.62 -11.73
C GLU A 170 -11.69 -10.15 -11.59
N ASP A 171 -10.57 -10.77 -11.21
CA ASP A 171 -10.42 -12.20 -10.99
C ASP A 171 -10.23 -12.51 -9.49
N GLU A 172 -11.36 -12.66 -8.80
CA GLU A 172 -11.41 -13.06 -7.38
C GLU A 172 -10.80 -14.46 -7.15
N GLU A 173 -10.75 -15.30 -8.20
CA GLU A 173 -10.17 -16.65 -8.14
C GLU A 173 -8.63 -16.60 -8.16
N LYS A 174 -8.01 -15.76 -9.00
CA LYS A 174 -6.56 -15.46 -8.95
C LYS A 174 -6.15 -14.95 -7.58
N SER A 175 -6.94 -14.06 -6.96
CA SER A 175 -6.67 -13.51 -5.62
C SER A 175 -6.66 -14.59 -4.53
N LYS A 176 -7.69 -15.43 -4.51
CA LYS A 176 -7.81 -16.57 -3.57
C LYS A 176 -6.72 -17.61 -3.80
N THR A 177 -6.38 -17.87 -5.06
CA THR A 177 -5.32 -18.81 -5.46
C THR A 177 -3.95 -18.31 -5.01
N LEU A 178 -3.62 -17.04 -5.25
CA LEU A 178 -2.37 -16.43 -4.80
C LEU A 178 -2.24 -16.50 -3.27
N THR A 179 -3.31 -16.16 -2.54
CA THR A 179 -3.34 -16.23 -1.07
C THR A 179 -3.12 -17.65 -0.56
N ARG A 180 -3.71 -18.66 -1.23
CA ARG A 180 -3.50 -20.08 -0.91
C ARG A 180 -2.06 -20.53 -1.16
N LEU A 181 -1.47 -20.11 -2.28
CA LEU A 181 -0.10 -20.49 -2.66
C LEU A 181 0.95 -19.84 -1.73
N LEU A 182 0.76 -18.56 -1.34
CA LEU A 182 1.64 -17.85 -0.40
C LEU A 182 1.58 -18.41 1.03
N ASN A 183 0.43 -18.97 1.43
CA ASN A 183 0.26 -19.62 2.74
C ASN A 183 0.70 -21.09 2.75
N SER A 184 1.19 -21.64 1.63
CA SER A 184 1.69 -23.02 1.56
C SER A 184 3.14 -23.11 2.05
N THR A 185 3.45 -24.21 2.73
CA THR A 185 4.82 -24.57 3.14
C THR A 185 5.61 -25.30 2.05
N HIS A 186 5.00 -25.58 0.88
CA HIS A 186 5.66 -26.30 -0.20
C HIS A 186 6.42 -25.37 -1.15
N PRO A 187 7.66 -25.70 -1.56
CA PRO A 187 8.48 -24.82 -2.39
C PRO A 187 7.92 -24.62 -3.80
N GLU A 188 7.23 -25.62 -4.36
CA GLU A 188 6.58 -25.50 -5.68
C GLU A 188 5.38 -24.54 -5.65
N ASP A 189 4.63 -24.49 -4.55
CA ASP A 189 3.50 -23.55 -4.40
C ASP A 189 4.01 -22.10 -4.30
N LEU A 190 5.09 -21.86 -3.54
CA LEU A 190 5.74 -20.55 -3.47
C LEU A 190 6.31 -20.11 -4.83
N LYS A 191 6.84 -21.05 -5.63
CA LYS A 191 7.29 -20.80 -7.00
C LYS A 191 6.13 -20.46 -7.94
N ALA A 192 5.00 -21.15 -7.79
CA ALA A 192 3.76 -20.82 -8.50
C ALA A 192 3.21 -19.44 -8.10
N ALA A 193 3.26 -19.09 -6.80
CA ALA A 193 2.87 -17.76 -6.30
C ALA A 193 3.73 -16.66 -6.94
N ASN A 194 5.05 -16.82 -6.97
CA ASN A 194 5.97 -15.84 -7.58
C ASN A 194 5.69 -15.65 -9.08
N LYS A 195 5.39 -16.73 -9.83
CA LYS A 195 4.99 -16.64 -11.23
C LYS A 195 3.66 -15.90 -11.39
N LEU A 196 2.66 -16.22 -10.57
CA LEU A 196 1.35 -15.58 -10.61
C LEU A 196 1.43 -14.07 -10.26
N ILE A 197 2.27 -13.69 -9.29
CA ILE A 197 2.57 -12.28 -8.97
C ILE A 197 3.16 -11.58 -10.19
N GLN A 198 4.14 -12.19 -10.88
CA GLN A 198 4.77 -11.59 -12.05
C GLN A 198 3.77 -11.38 -13.19
N GLU A 199 2.90 -12.35 -13.46
CA GLU A 199 1.84 -12.25 -14.47
C GLU A 199 0.82 -11.16 -14.09
N MET A 200 0.36 -11.12 -12.84
CA MET A 200 -0.58 -10.10 -12.35
C MET A 200 0.01 -8.68 -12.43
N VAL A 201 1.29 -8.48 -12.09
CA VAL A 201 1.96 -7.17 -12.18
C VAL A 201 2.07 -6.70 -13.64
N GLN A 202 2.36 -7.61 -14.58
CA GLN A 202 2.39 -7.27 -16.02
C GLN A 202 0.99 -6.96 -16.56
N GLU A 203 -0.04 -7.71 -16.13
CA GLU A 203 -1.44 -7.47 -16.48
C GLU A 203 -1.91 -6.09 -15.96
N ASP A 204 -1.59 -5.76 -14.71
CA ASP A 204 -1.97 -4.49 -14.07
C ASP A 204 -1.23 -3.29 -14.68
N GLN A 205 0.07 -3.41 -14.97
CA GLN A 205 0.82 -2.38 -15.70
C GLN A 205 0.19 -2.10 -17.08
N LYS A 206 -0.17 -3.16 -17.82
CA LYS A 206 -0.86 -3.04 -19.12
C LYS A 206 -2.25 -2.39 -18.99
N ARG A 207 -3.01 -2.74 -17.94
CA ARG A 207 -4.33 -2.16 -17.62
C ARG A 207 -4.20 -0.68 -17.25
N ALA A 208 -3.23 -0.31 -16.41
CA ALA A 208 -2.94 1.07 -16.02
C ALA A 208 -2.53 1.93 -17.21
N GLU A 209 -1.72 1.40 -18.13
CA GLU A 209 -1.38 2.09 -19.38
C GLU A 209 -2.58 2.30 -20.30
N LYS A 210 -3.46 1.29 -20.46
CA LYS A 210 -4.73 1.46 -21.21
C LYS A 210 -5.58 2.57 -20.58
N LEU A 211 -5.77 2.52 -19.26
CA LEU A 211 -6.57 3.50 -18.51
C LEU A 211 -6.01 4.93 -18.63
N SER A 212 -4.69 5.10 -18.48
CA SER A 212 -4.03 6.39 -18.63
C SER A 212 -4.14 6.95 -20.05
N LYS A 213 -3.94 6.11 -21.08
CA LYS A 213 -4.13 6.50 -22.49
C LYS A 213 -5.57 6.96 -22.77
N ARG A 214 -6.57 6.26 -22.20
CA ARG A 214 -7.99 6.63 -22.29
C ARG A 214 -8.28 7.96 -21.59
N ALA A 215 -7.90 8.07 -20.32
CA ALA A 215 -8.17 9.25 -19.49
C ALA A 215 -7.56 10.52 -20.09
N ASN A 216 -6.29 10.48 -20.52
CA ASN A 216 -5.62 11.61 -21.15
C ASN A 216 -6.32 12.05 -22.45
N ALA A 217 -6.68 11.09 -23.31
CA ALA A 217 -7.37 11.39 -24.57
C ALA A 217 -8.77 12.00 -24.35
N ILE A 218 -9.53 11.52 -23.37
CA ILE A 218 -10.83 12.08 -23.00
C ILE A 218 -10.67 13.47 -22.38
N GLN A 219 -9.67 13.68 -21.52
CA GLN A 219 -9.38 14.99 -20.93
C GLN A 219 -9.00 16.02 -22.00
N ASP A 220 -8.06 15.70 -22.90
CA ASP A 220 -7.68 16.58 -24.02
C ASP A 220 -8.91 16.99 -24.87
N VAL A 221 -9.86 16.05 -25.06
CA VAL A 221 -11.12 16.31 -25.79
C VAL A 221 -11.99 17.26 -25.00
N ASN A 222 -12.25 16.98 -23.72
CA ASN A 222 -13.11 17.81 -22.89
C ASN A 222 -12.57 19.25 -22.74
N GLU A 223 -11.27 19.43 -22.58
CA GLU A 223 -10.61 20.74 -22.54
C GLU A 223 -10.76 21.48 -23.89
N SER A 224 -10.48 20.80 -25.00
CA SER A 224 -10.59 21.39 -26.35
C SER A 224 -12.04 21.73 -26.72
N VAL A 225 -13.00 20.87 -26.34
CA VAL A 225 -14.43 21.07 -26.53
C VAL A 225 -14.93 22.25 -25.70
N SER A 226 -14.57 22.33 -24.42
CA SER A 226 -14.98 23.40 -23.53
C SER A 226 -14.47 24.77 -24.01
N LEU A 227 -13.17 24.87 -24.32
CA LEU A 227 -12.57 26.13 -24.78
C LEU A 227 -13.12 26.58 -26.13
N LEU A 228 -13.30 25.66 -27.09
CA LEU A 228 -13.89 25.98 -28.38
C LEU A 228 -15.37 26.39 -28.25
N THR A 229 -16.13 25.76 -27.35
CA THR A 229 -17.53 26.14 -27.07
C THR A 229 -17.60 27.56 -26.49
N GLN A 230 -16.77 27.87 -25.49
CA GLN A 230 -16.73 29.21 -24.87
C GLN A 230 -16.39 30.30 -25.91
N LEU A 231 -15.37 30.08 -26.74
CA LEU A 231 -14.99 31.05 -27.77
C LEU A 231 -16.03 31.17 -28.90
N LEU A 232 -16.92 30.19 -29.07
CA LEU A 232 -18.04 30.23 -30.01
C LEU A 232 -19.29 30.91 -29.43
N GLU A 233 -19.49 30.87 -28.11
CA GLU A 233 -20.58 31.61 -27.44
C GLU A 233 -20.38 33.13 -27.53
N ASP A 234 -19.14 33.59 -27.37
CA ASP A 234 -18.76 35.01 -27.50
C ASP A 234 -18.55 35.48 -28.96
N TYR A 235 -18.74 34.60 -29.96
CA TYR A 235 -18.45 34.89 -31.36
C TYR A 235 -19.59 35.63 -32.09
N ASP A 236 -19.52 36.96 -32.12
CA ASP A 236 -20.38 37.80 -32.96
C ASP A 236 -19.76 38.06 -34.34
N ARG A 237 -20.40 37.52 -35.39
CA ARG A 237 -20.05 37.74 -36.80
C ARG A 237 -20.03 39.22 -37.23
N THR A 238 -20.66 40.11 -36.48
CA THR A 238 -20.96 41.48 -36.95
C THR A 238 -20.09 42.58 -36.32
N THR A 239 -19.46 42.34 -35.17
CA THR A 239 -18.79 43.40 -34.40
C THR A 239 -17.27 43.26 -34.25
N ASN A 240 -16.68 42.07 -34.21
CA ASN A 240 -15.21 41.94 -34.06
C ASN A 240 -14.60 40.62 -34.58
N PRO A 241 -14.60 40.36 -35.92
CA PRO A 241 -14.16 39.09 -36.49
C PRO A 241 -12.65 38.81 -36.43
N GLN A 242 -11.81 39.73 -35.95
CA GLN A 242 -10.37 39.67 -36.16
C GLN A 242 -9.53 39.19 -34.96
N SER A 243 -10.01 39.33 -33.71
CA SER A 243 -9.16 39.17 -32.52
C SER A 243 -8.93 37.71 -32.09
N ASN A 244 -9.90 36.83 -32.34
CA ASN A 244 -9.86 35.43 -31.89
C ASN A 244 -9.95 34.39 -33.04
N ALA A 245 -10.08 34.82 -34.30
CA ALA A 245 -10.39 33.91 -35.41
C ALA A 245 -9.32 32.84 -35.66
N GLU A 246 -8.04 33.19 -35.54
CA GLU A 246 -6.93 32.24 -35.68
C GLU A 246 -6.97 31.17 -34.58
N LEU A 247 -7.17 31.57 -33.31
CA LEU A 247 -7.29 30.66 -32.17
C LEU A 247 -8.48 29.69 -32.31
N ILE A 248 -9.65 30.20 -32.73
CA ILE A 248 -10.85 29.36 -32.93
C ILE A 248 -10.61 28.35 -34.07
N GLN A 249 -9.98 28.79 -35.16
CA GLN A 249 -9.64 27.93 -36.30
C GLN A 249 -8.59 26.87 -35.94
N ASP A 250 -7.61 27.18 -35.08
CA ASP A 250 -6.61 26.23 -34.60
C ASP A 250 -7.19 25.21 -33.62
N LEU A 251 -8.07 25.65 -32.70
CA LEU A 251 -8.81 24.75 -31.81
C LEU A 251 -9.76 23.84 -32.59
N TYR A 252 -10.46 24.36 -33.60
CA TYR A 252 -11.26 23.55 -34.52
C TYR A 252 -10.41 22.48 -35.24
N GLN A 253 -9.22 22.85 -35.72
CA GLN A 253 -8.29 21.88 -36.32
C GLN A 253 -7.74 20.86 -35.32
N ARG A 254 -7.52 21.24 -34.05
CA ARG A 254 -7.17 20.31 -32.98
C ARG A 254 -8.30 19.30 -32.78
N CYS A 255 -9.54 19.77 -32.62
CA CYS A 255 -10.72 18.92 -32.47
C CYS A 255 -10.91 17.93 -33.64
N GLU A 256 -10.79 18.40 -34.89
CA GLU A 256 -10.86 17.52 -36.08
C GLU A 256 -9.81 16.39 -36.05
N LYS A 257 -8.57 16.69 -35.64
CA LYS A 257 -7.46 15.72 -35.54
C LYS A 257 -7.64 14.68 -34.44
N MET A 258 -8.53 14.92 -33.47
CA MET A 258 -8.75 14.00 -32.35
C MET A 258 -9.79 12.91 -32.64
N ARG A 259 -10.68 13.10 -33.63
CA ARG A 259 -11.65 12.06 -34.04
C ARG A 259 -11.02 10.71 -34.40
N PRO A 260 -9.95 10.63 -35.24
CA PRO A 260 -9.29 9.35 -35.52
C PRO A 260 -8.67 8.70 -34.27
N THR A 261 -8.19 9.50 -33.32
CA THR A 261 -7.63 9.01 -32.06
C THR A 261 -8.72 8.35 -31.21
N LEU A 262 -9.88 9.00 -31.02
CA LEU A 262 -11.02 8.41 -30.30
C LEU A 262 -11.57 7.16 -31.01
N PHE A 263 -11.67 7.17 -32.34
CA PHE A 263 -12.15 6.00 -33.09
C PHE A 263 -11.24 4.78 -32.89
N ARG A 264 -9.91 4.97 -32.94
CA ARG A 264 -8.96 3.89 -32.63
C ARG A 264 -9.05 3.46 -31.17
N LEU A 265 -9.14 4.40 -30.23
CA LEU A 265 -9.33 4.08 -28.81
C LEU A 265 -10.59 3.24 -28.55
N ALA A 266 -11.71 3.54 -29.21
CA ALA A 266 -12.91 2.72 -29.14
C ALA A 266 -12.68 1.32 -29.73
N SER A 267 -12.03 1.23 -30.89
CA SER A 267 -11.69 -0.06 -31.53
C SER A 267 -10.69 -0.91 -30.73
N ASP A 268 -9.81 -0.28 -29.93
CA ASP A 268 -8.84 -0.96 -29.07
C ASP A 268 -9.43 -1.35 -27.68
N THR A 269 -10.69 -0.95 -27.41
CA THR A 269 -11.41 -1.15 -26.13
C THR A 269 -12.57 -2.13 -26.31
N GLU A 270 -12.22 -3.40 -26.59
CA GLU A 270 -13.18 -4.51 -26.69
C GLU A 270 -13.45 -5.19 -25.34
N ASP A 271 -12.62 -4.93 -24.32
CA ASP A 271 -12.60 -5.61 -23.02
C ASP A 271 -13.34 -4.87 -21.90
N ASN A 272 -13.95 -3.71 -22.16
CA ASN A 272 -14.64 -2.92 -21.13
C ASN A 272 -15.72 -1.98 -21.72
N ASP A 273 -17.00 -2.34 -21.53
CA ASP A 273 -18.15 -1.58 -22.06
C ASP A 273 -18.31 -0.18 -21.45
N GLU A 274 -17.97 0.00 -20.16
CA GLU A 274 -18.06 1.30 -19.47
C GLU A 274 -17.04 2.28 -20.05
N ALA A 275 -15.79 1.83 -20.21
CA ALA A 275 -14.72 2.55 -20.87
C ALA A 275 -15.04 2.92 -22.33
N LEU A 276 -15.68 2.01 -23.06
CA LEU A 276 -16.15 2.26 -24.42
C LEU A 276 -17.23 3.36 -24.43
N GLY A 277 -18.17 3.32 -23.48
CA GLY A 277 -19.18 4.36 -23.27
C GLY A 277 -18.58 5.75 -23.05
N GLU A 278 -17.57 5.89 -22.19
CA GLU A 278 -16.86 7.15 -21.97
C GLU A 278 -16.21 7.70 -23.26
N ILE A 279 -15.56 6.84 -24.05
CA ILE A 279 -14.90 7.22 -25.31
C ILE A 279 -15.92 7.70 -26.34
N LEU A 280 -17.07 7.02 -26.45
CA LEU A 280 -18.15 7.40 -27.36
C LEU A 280 -18.79 8.73 -26.95
N GLN A 281 -19.06 8.95 -25.65
CA GLN A 281 -19.58 10.22 -25.14
C GLN A 281 -18.63 11.40 -25.41
N ALA A 282 -17.32 11.20 -25.29
CA ALA A 282 -16.32 12.19 -25.66
C ALA A 282 -16.34 12.49 -27.17
N ASN A 283 -16.55 11.47 -28.01
CA ASN A 283 -16.65 11.60 -29.48
C ASN A 283 -17.91 12.37 -29.90
N ASP A 284 -19.05 12.11 -29.27
CA ASP A 284 -20.30 12.83 -29.51
C ASP A 284 -20.15 14.32 -29.17
N SER A 285 -19.55 14.62 -28.00
CA SER A 285 -19.26 15.99 -27.56
C SER A 285 -18.29 16.72 -28.51
N LEU A 286 -17.24 16.03 -28.96
CA LEU A 286 -16.29 16.51 -29.96
C LEU A 286 -16.96 16.81 -31.31
N THR A 287 -17.86 15.92 -31.74
CA THR A 287 -18.62 16.07 -32.99
C THR A 287 -19.63 17.22 -32.90
N GLN A 288 -20.27 17.41 -31.74
CA GLN A 288 -21.19 18.52 -31.49
C GLN A 288 -20.48 19.88 -31.64
N VAL A 289 -19.35 20.12 -30.96
CA VAL A 289 -18.65 21.42 -31.05
C VAL A 289 -18.07 21.69 -32.44
N ILE A 290 -17.60 20.65 -33.13
CA ILE A 290 -17.17 20.71 -34.54
C ILE A 290 -18.32 21.19 -35.44
N ASN A 291 -19.53 20.69 -35.22
CA ASN A 291 -20.72 21.08 -35.99
C ASN A 291 -21.19 22.50 -35.63
N LEU A 292 -21.08 22.92 -34.37
CA LEU A 292 -21.32 24.30 -33.94
C LEU A 292 -20.36 25.27 -34.63
N TYR A 293 -19.06 24.97 -34.68
CA TYR A 293 -18.08 25.77 -35.43
C TYR A 293 -18.44 25.90 -36.92
N ARG A 294 -18.76 24.78 -37.58
CA ARG A 294 -19.14 24.78 -39.02
C ARG A 294 -20.37 25.64 -39.28
N LEU A 295 -21.37 25.61 -38.40
CA LEU A 295 -22.57 26.44 -38.49
C LEU A 295 -22.27 27.92 -38.18
N GLN A 296 -21.68 28.22 -37.02
CA GLN A 296 -21.53 29.59 -36.52
C GLN A 296 -20.39 30.35 -37.20
N VAL A 297 -19.29 29.73 -37.60
CA VAL A 297 -18.14 30.41 -38.22
C VAL A 297 -18.15 30.25 -39.75
N LYS A 298 -18.19 29.02 -40.26
CA LYS A 298 -18.17 28.78 -41.72
C LYS A 298 -19.51 29.04 -42.40
N GLY A 299 -20.64 28.89 -41.71
CA GLY A 299 -21.98 29.03 -42.29
C GLY A 299 -22.45 27.80 -43.07
N GLU A 300 -21.83 26.64 -42.83
CA GLU A 300 -22.23 25.38 -43.43
C GLU A 300 -23.49 24.84 -42.72
N VAL A 301 -24.53 24.49 -43.49
CA VAL A 301 -25.74 23.86 -42.95
C VAL A 301 -25.44 22.38 -42.67
N VAL A 302 -25.07 22.07 -41.43
CA VAL A 302 -24.87 20.69 -40.98
C VAL A 302 -26.23 19.99 -40.84
N ASN A 303 -26.53 19.10 -41.78
CA ASN A 303 -27.80 18.39 -41.84
C ASN A 303 -27.77 17.20 -40.85
N GLY A 304 -28.34 17.34 -39.64
CA GLY A 304 -28.29 16.25 -38.65
C GLY A 304 -28.98 16.42 -37.28
N ASN A 305 -29.16 17.62 -36.72
CA ASN A 305 -29.63 17.76 -35.33
C ASN A 305 -31.10 18.22 -35.21
N ASN A 306 -31.94 17.34 -34.67
CA ASN A 306 -33.27 17.68 -34.19
C ASN A 306 -33.20 18.42 -32.84
N SER A 307 -33.98 19.51 -32.76
CA SER A 307 -34.62 20.05 -31.54
C SER A 307 -33.77 20.51 -30.34
N ALA A 308 -33.74 21.86 -30.23
CA ALA A 308 -34.13 22.61 -29.03
C ALA A 308 -33.28 22.55 -27.75
N ASN A 309 -32.41 23.56 -27.59
CA ASN A 309 -32.57 24.51 -26.48
C ASN A 309 -31.85 25.85 -26.73
N THR A 310 -32.60 26.88 -27.10
CA THR A 310 -32.14 28.29 -27.00
C THR A 310 -33.34 29.18 -26.73
N ARG A 311 -33.77 29.23 -25.46
CA ARG A 311 -34.71 30.25 -24.99
C ARG A 311 -33.96 31.25 -24.10
N ARG A 312 -33.74 32.45 -24.65
CA ARG A 312 -33.16 33.59 -23.94
C ARG A 312 -34.00 33.95 -22.71
N LEU A 313 -33.32 34.32 -21.63
CA LEU A 313 -33.91 34.94 -20.45
C LEU A 313 -34.30 36.40 -20.75
N THR A 314 -35.61 36.70 -20.78
CA THR A 314 -36.12 38.08 -20.62
C THR A 314 -37.54 38.06 -20.02
N GLY A 315 -37.70 38.68 -18.85
CA GLY A 315 -38.92 39.43 -18.49
C GLY A 315 -40.17 38.68 -17.99
N GLU A 316 -40.38 38.80 -16.66
CA GLU A 316 -41.67 39.11 -16.00
C GLU A 316 -42.85 38.10 -15.91
N GLN A 317 -43.39 38.05 -14.67
CA GLN A 317 -44.81 37.83 -14.29
C GLN A 317 -45.44 36.42 -14.50
N GLN A 318 -46.39 35.91 -13.71
CA GLN A 318 -46.95 36.26 -12.39
C GLN A 318 -47.99 35.15 -11.99
N TRP A 319 -47.79 34.42 -10.87
CA TRP A 319 -48.85 33.76 -10.04
C TRP A 319 -49.61 32.54 -10.66
N VAL A 320 -50.36 31.64 -9.95
CA VAL A 320 -50.48 31.19 -8.53
C VAL A 320 -51.24 29.83 -8.48
N ASN A 321 -50.84 28.92 -7.58
CA ASN A 321 -51.55 27.82 -6.86
C ASN A 321 -52.54 26.76 -7.46
N ASP A 322 -52.49 25.59 -6.79
CA ASP A 322 -53.53 24.59 -6.40
C ASP A 322 -54.36 23.87 -7.51
N THR A 323 -54.50 22.52 -7.53
CA THR A 323 -54.86 21.61 -6.42
C THR A 323 -54.59 20.12 -6.78
N CYS A 324 -54.39 19.25 -5.78
CA CYS A 324 -54.15 17.81 -5.89
C CYS A 324 -55.42 16.95 -6.17
N ILE A 325 -55.26 15.75 -6.78
CA ILE A 325 -56.00 14.51 -6.42
C ILE A 325 -55.06 13.28 -6.51
N HIS A 326 -55.19 12.36 -5.55
CA HIS A 326 -54.45 11.09 -5.40
C HIS A 326 -54.82 10.00 -6.43
N ARG A 327 -53.87 9.12 -6.81
CA ARG A 327 -53.83 7.70 -6.36
C ARG A 327 -52.67 6.86 -6.94
N ASP A 328 -51.89 6.31 -6.01
CA ASP A 328 -51.29 4.97 -5.88
C ASP A 328 -50.79 4.13 -7.09
N ASP A 329 -49.57 3.62 -6.87
CA ASP A 329 -49.03 2.28 -7.18
C ASP A 329 -48.46 1.86 -8.55
N SER A 330 -47.15 1.57 -8.46
CA SER A 330 -46.47 0.35 -8.95
C SER A 330 -46.11 0.17 -10.43
N ILE A 331 -44.87 0.56 -10.73
CA ILE A 331 -43.84 -0.20 -11.49
C ILE A 331 -44.33 -1.14 -12.61
N SER A 332 -44.02 -0.77 -13.86
CA SER A 332 -43.43 -1.72 -14.83
C SER A 332 -42.75 -1.00 -15.99
N SER A 333 -41.64 -1.59 -16.46
CA SER A 333 -40.81 -1.10 -17.55
C SER A 333 -41.48 -1.25 -18.91
N VAL A 334 -41.49 -0.18 -19.72
CA VAL A 334 -41.88 -0.25 -21.14
C VAL A 334 -40.71 0.10 -22.06
N HIS A 335 -40.23 -0.93 -22.74
CA HIS A 335 -39.27 -0.86 -23.85
C HIS A 335 -39.95 -0.24 -25.09
N LEU A 336 -39.49 0.94 -25.51
CA LEU A 336 -40.02 1.64 -26.69
C LEU A 336 -39.10 1.48 -27.90
N SER A 337 -39.45 0.54 -28.76
CA SER A 337 -38.84 0.35 -30.08
C SER A 337 -39.31 1.43 -31.07
N PHE A 338 -38.44 1.92 -31.95
CA PHE A 338 -38.82 2.61 -33.20
C PHE A 338 -38.03 2.05 -34.40
N PRO A 339 -38.54 2.13 -35.65
CA PRO A 339 -38.20 1.15 -36.69
C PRO A 339 -37.29 1.65 -37.83
N GLY A 340 -36.39 0.75 -38.27
CA GLY A 340 -36.39 0.19 -39.63
C GLY A 340 -36.06 1.06 -40.85
N SER A 341 -34.84 0.91 -41.38
CA SER A 341 -34.47 0.98 -42.82
C SER A 341 -32.99 0.54 -42.98
N SER A 342 -32.52 -0.22 -43.98
CA SER A 342 -33.16 -1.16 -44.92
C SER A 342 -32.06 -2.00 -45.62
N VAL A 343 -32.24 -3.33 -45.68
CA VAL A 343 -31.68 -4.29 -46.67
C VAL A 343 -30.15 -4.39 -46.89
N ALA A 344 -29.59 -5.53 -46.49
CA ALA A 344 -28.81 -6.40 -47.39
C ALA A 344 -29.02 -7.88 -46.99
N LEU A 345 -29.48 -8.71 -47.92
CA LEU A 345 -29.80 -10.13 -47.70
C LEU A 345 -28.59 -11.02 -48.01
N LEU A 346 -28.33 -12.03 -47.17
CA LEU A 346 -28.01 -13.39 -47.61
C LEU A 346 -28.61 -14.40 -46.63
N ASP A 347 -29.38 -15.33 -47.15
CA ASP A 347 -30.05 -16.42 -46.44
C ASP A 347 -29.53 -17.75 -46.97
N LEU A 348 -29.08 -18.63 -46.08
CA LEU A 348 -28.96 -20.08 -46.30
C LEU A 348 -29.15 -20.81 -44.97
N SER A 349 -30.40 -21.08 -44.62
CA SER A 349 -30.75 -22.03 -43.56
C SER A 349 -30.57 -23.49 -44.02
N GLY A 350 -30.09 -24.36 -43.11
CA GLY A 350 -30.38 -25.80 -43.16
C GLY A 350 -29.20 -26.75 -42.95
N LEU A 351 -29.05 -27.26 -41.71
CA LEU A 351 -29.09 -28.70 -41.39
C LEU A 351 -28.89 -28.94 -39.88
N ASP A 352 -29.97 -29.31 -39.20
CA ASP A 352 -29.91 -30.02 -37.90
C ASP A 352 -29.39 -31.45 -38.11
N THR A 353 -28.54 -31.95 -37.19
CA THR A 353 -28.64 -33.33 -36.66
C THR A 353 -27.76 -33.54 -35.42
N SER A 354 -28.15 -34.51 -34.59
CA SER A 354 -27.79 -34.67 -33.17
C SER A 354 -26.46 -35.42 -32.86
N PRO A 355 -25.97 -35.40 -31.59
CA PRO A 355 -24.59 -35.78 -31.23
C PRO A 355 -24.44 -37.21 -30.67
N PRO A 356 -23.20 -37.71 -30.61
CA PRO A 356 -22.69 -38.52 -29.47
C PRO A 356 -21.21 -38.13 -29.15
N SER A 357 -20.50 -38.49 -28.08
CA SER A 357 -20.67 -39.18 -26.79
C SER A 357 -19.25 -39.30 -26.19
N TYR A 358 -19.06 -39.23 -24.87
CA TYR A 358 -17.78 -39.52 -24.22
C TYR A 358 -17.40 -41.01 -24.28
N PRO A 359 -16.11 -41.37 -24.11
CA PRO A 359 -15.71 -42.65 -23.53
C PRO A 359 -15.03 -42.48 -22.16
N GLU A 360 -15.33 -43.40 -21.25
CA GLU A 360 -14.80 -43.50 -19.89
C GLU A 360 -13.78 -44.66 -19.77
N PHE A 361 -13.14 -44.81 -18.61
CA PHE A 361 -12.06 -45.75 -18.27
C PHE A 361 -12.25 -47.24 -18.66
N PRO A 362 -11.13 -47.99 -18.65
CA PRO A 362 -11.16 -49.28 -17.94
C PRO A 362 -9.99 -49.51 -16.97
N THR A 363 -10.30 -50.10 -15.82
CA THR A 363 -9.39 -50.90 -14.98
C THR A 363 -9.96 -52.31 -14.83
N PRO A 364 -9.10 -53.33 -14.69
CA PRO A 364 -9.33 -54.28 -13.59
C PRO A 364 -8.05 -54.70 -12.85
N THR A 365 -8.26 -55.27 -11.66
CA THR A 365 -7.28 -55.94 -10.79
C THR A 365 -6.90 -57.34 -11.35
N ASP A 366 -5.99 -58.18 -10.83
CA ASP A 366 -5.41 -58.32 -9.47
C ASP A 366 -4.12 -59.20 -9.44
N SER A 367 -3.37 -59.13 -8.32
CA SER A 367 -2.50 -60.19 -7.72
C SER A 367 -1.14 -60.70 -8.32
N LEU A 368 -0.07 -60.51 -7.51
CA LEU A 368 1.00 -61.46 -7.08
C LEU A 368 2.02 -62.10 -8.07
N ASN A 369 3.27 -61.59 -8.09
CA ASN A 369 4.48 -62.31 -7.59
C ASN A 369 5.81 -61.53 -7.80
N ALA A 370 6.72 -61.65 -6.83
CA ALA A 370 8.16 -61.38 -6.97
C ALA A 370 8.91 -62.74 -7.08
N PRO A 371 10.15 -62.87 -7.64
CA PRO A 371 11.33 -62.15 -7.13
C PRO A 371 12.43 -61.73 -8.14
N SER A 372 13.27 -60.79 -7.69
CA SER A 372 14.73 -60.67 -7.91
C SER A 372 15.37 -60.97 -9.29
N GLN A 373 15.93 -59.93 -9.94
CA GLN A 373 17.40 -59.75 -10.03
C GLN A 373 17.84 -58.37 -10.58
N VAL A 374 18.56 -57.62 -9.72
CA VAL A 374 19.89 -57.01 -9.94
C VAL A 374 20.15 -56.21 -11.25
N MET A 375 20.15 -54.87 -11.12
CA MET A 375 21.39 -54.09 -11.30
C MET A 375 21.29 -52.73 -10.57
N GLY A 376 22.29 -52.40 -9.75
CA GLY A 376 22.53 -51.03 -9.25
C GLY A 376 23.28 -50.19 -10.30
N ILE A 377 23.82 -49.01 -10.00
CA ILE A 377 24.21 -48.46 -8.69
C ILE A 377 24.10 -46.92 -8.70
N SER A 378 23.75 -46.31 -7.57
CA SER A 378 23.89 -44.86 -7.30
C SER A 378 25.35 -44.45 -7.04
N LEU A 379 25.62 -43.13 -6.96
CA LEU A 379 26.59 -42.40 -6.10
C LEU A 379 26.61 -40.94 -6.64
N LEU A 380 26.09 -39.92 -5.95
CA LEU A 380 26.50 -39.26 -4.68
C LEU A 380 27.74 -38.37 -4.76
N ASP A 381 27.66 -37.26 -4.03
CA ASP A 381 28.67 -36.22 -3.85
C ASP A 381 29.96 -36.73 -3.19
N ASP A 382 31.09 -36.10 -3.52
CA ASP A 382 32.11 -35.61 -2.57
C ASP A 382 33.36 -35.14 -3.34
N GLU A 383 33.77 -33.87 -3.20
CA GLU A 383 35.20 -33.53 -3.33
C GLU A 383 35.59 -32.25 -2.56
N LEU A 384 36.27 -32.44 -1.42
CA LEU A 384 36.99 -31.39 -0.71
C LEU A 384 38.21 -31.99 -0.01
N MET A 385 39.41 -31.45 -0.28
CA MET A 385 40.71 -31.76 0.34
C MET A 385 41.31 -33.14 -0.04
N SER A 386 42.63 -33.33 -0.20
CA SER A 386 43.77 -32.44 0.05
C SER A 386 45.02 -32.92 -0.71
N LEU A 387 45.98 -32.03 -0.99
CA LEU A 387 47.42 -32.36 -0.97
C LEU A 387 48.28 -31.08 -0.89
N GLY A 388 49.37 -31.13 -0.14
CA GLY A 388 50.35 -30.03 -0.11
C GLY A 388 51.68 -30.42 0.53
N LYS A 389 52.75 -29.64 0.23
CA LYS A 389 53.97 -29.45 1.06
C LYS A 389 55.00 -28.52 0.38
N GLY A 390 55.69 -27.68 1.18
CA GLY A 390 56.85 -26.87 0.76
C GLY A 390 56.79 -25.41 1.25
N ARG A 391 56.95 -25.09 2.55
CA ARG A 391 58.23 -24.76 3.26
C ARG A 391 59.03 -23.63 2.55
N GLN A 392 59.42 -22.52 3.17
CA GLN A 392 59.71 -22.14 4.58
C GLN A 392 59.27 -20.65 4.83
N HIS A 393 59.48 -19.89 5.94
CA HIS A 393 60.15 -20.06 7.25
C HIS A 393 59.70 -18.96 8.27
N VAL A 394 59.95 -19.14 9.58
CA VAL A 394 60.34 -18.16 10.67
C VAL A 394 59.62 -16.78 10.82
N THR A 395 59.19 -16.27 11.99
CA THR A 395 58.61 -16.75 13.30
C THR A 395 58.26 -15.51 14.17
N SER A 396 57.46 -15.68 15.26
CA SER A 396 57.11 -14.70 16.34
C SER A 396 56.05 -13.65 15.98
N SER A 397 55.11 -13.25 16.86
CA SER A 397 54.64 -13.82 18.14
C SER A 397 53.22 -13.33 18.47
N LEU A 398 52.38 -14.19 19.06
CA LEU A 398 50.99 -13.91 19.51
C LEU A 398 50.98 -13.25 20.90
N PRO A 399 49.91 -12.50 21.27
CA PRO A 399 48.80 -13.17 21.99
C PRO A 399 47.37 -12.65 21.70
N GLY A 400 46.41 -13.59 21.68
CA GLY A 400 45.02 -13.39 22.11
C GLY A 400 44.03 -12.69 21.16
N PRO A 401 42.99 -13.38 20.65
CA PRO A 401 41.80 -12.70 20.14
C PRO A 401 40.95 -12.19 21.33
N LEU A 402 40.73 -10.89 21.40
CA LEU A 402 39.76 -10.31 22.34
C LEU A 402 38.34 -10.58 21.83
N LEU A 403 37.52 -11.19 22.70
CA LEU A 403 36.13 -11.54 22.42
C LEU A 403 35.30 -10.30 22.11
N LEU A 404 34.61 -10.28 20.96
CA LEU A 404 33.53 -9.31 20.73
C LEU A 404 32.34 -9.64 21.66
N PRO A 405 31.64 -8.64 22.21
CA PRO A 405 30.39 -8.86 22.93
C PRO A 405 29.30 -9.35 21.96
N CYS A 406 28.51 -10.34 22.40
CA CYS A 406 27.53 -11.06 21.57
C CYS A 406 26.54 -10.15 20.80
N CYS A 407 26.21 -8.97 21.33
CA CYS A 407 25.25 -8.04 20.73
C CYS A 407 25.61 -7.60 19.29
N VAL A 408 26.91 -7.50 18.97
CA VAL A 408 27.35 -7.10 17.62
C VAL A 408 27.13 -8.21 16.59
N LEU A 409 27.30 -9.47 17.01
CA LEU A 409 26.97 -10.64 16.19
C LEU A 409 25.46 -10.80 16.01
N SER A 410 24.65 -10.47 17.03
CA SER A 410 23.18 -10.48 16.92
C SER A 410 22.64 -9.51 15.88
N LEU A 411 23.20 -8.30 15.73
CA LEU A 411 22.79 -7.37 14.67
C LEU A 411 23.21 -7.82 13.26
N ILE A 412 24.37 -8.49 13.15
CA ILE A 412 24.81 -9.09 11.90
C ILE A 412 23.89 -10.27 11.54
N PHE A 413 23.53 -11.12 12.52
CA PHE A 413 22.61 -12.23 12.32
C PHE A 413 21.17 -11.82 12.03
N LEU A 414 20.62 -10.79 12.69
CA LEU A 414 19.28 -10.28 12.35
C LEU A 414 19.23 -9.87 10.87
N VAL A 415 20.18 -9.05 10.43
CA VAL A 415 20.27 -8.55 9.04
C VAL A 415 20.57 -9.68 8.05
N SER A 416 21.41 -10.66 8.39
CA SER A 416 21.68 -11.81 7.51
C SER A 416 20.53 -12.82 7.45
N THR A 417 19.72 -12.95 8.51
CA THR A 417 18.54 -13.83 8.51
C THR A 417 17.39 -13.20 7.71
N CYS A 418 17.29 -11.87 7.67
CA CYS A 418 16.45 -11.14 6.72
C CYS A 418 16.87 -11.35 5.24
N TYR A 419 18.10 -11.77 4.96
CA TYR A 419 18.58 -12.04 3.59
C TYR A 419 18.11 -13.38 3.02
N ALA A 420 17.44 -14.23 3.82
CA ALA A 420 16.94 -15.53 3.40
C ALA A 420 15.46 -15.54 2.98
N ASN A 421 14.69 -14.47 3.25
CA ASN A 421 13.24 -14.46 3.05
C ASN A 421 12.72 -13.15 2.45
N SER A 422 12.34 -13.22 1.17
CA SER A 422 11.38 -12.41 0.40
C SER A 422 11.28 -10.88 0.59
N ALA A 423 11.18 -10.16 -0.54
CA ALA A 423 11.25 -8.69 -0.63
C ALA A 423 10.11 -7.90 0.07
N SER A 424 9.19 -8.54 0.77
CA SER A 424 8.11 -7.88 1.52
C SER A 424 8.56 -7.18 2.80
N HIS A 425 9.67 -7.61 3.43
CA HIS A 425 10.15 -7.02 4.69
C HIS A 425 10.87 -5.67 4.55
N LEU A 426 11.42 -5.35 3.37
CA LEU A 426 12.14 -4.07 3.15
C LEU A 426 11.22 -2.86 3.31
N ASN A 427 9.99 -2.93 2.80
CA ASN A 427 8.99 -1.87 2.97
C ASN A 427 8.53 -1.70 4.44
N SER A 428 8.54 -2.78 5.23
CA SER A 428 8.14 -2.72 6.65
C SER A 428 9.13 -1.91 7.49
N VAL A 429 10.43 -2.11 7.27
CA VAL A 429 11.48 -1.37 8.01
C VAL A 429 11.55 0.08 7.55
N LEU A 430 11.47 0.35 6.24
CA LEU A 430 11.45 1.72 5.69
C LEU A 430 10.27 2.55 6.22
N ASN A 431 9.08 1.95 6.36
CA ASN A 431 7.89 2.63 6.90
C ASN A 431 7.95 2.89 8.43
N SER A 432 8.95 2.37 9.15
CA SER A 432 9.11 2.57 10.60
C SER A 432 10.16 3.62 10.98
N LEU A 433 10.94 4.11 10.01
CA LEU A 433 11.95 5.14 10.25
C LEU A 433 11.33 6.54 10.12
N TYR A 434 10.97 7.15 11.24
CA TYR A 434 10.63 8.58 11.22
C TYR A 434 11.89 9.36 10.82
N LEU A 435 11.79 10.12 9.71
CA LEU A 435 12.80 11.08 9.31
C LEU A 435 12.97 12.10 10.44
N GLY A 436 14.21 12.33 10.86
CA GLY A 436 14.52 13.34 11.87
C GLY A 436 14.17 14.75 11.42
N SER A 437 14.18 15.68 12.36
CA SER A 437 13.85 17.10 12.12
C SER A 437 14.90 17.86 11.31
N LEU A 438 16.00 17.20 10.94
CA LEU A 438 17.14 17.77 10.25
C LEU A 438 16.94 17.86 8.73
N LEU A 439 17.45 18.94 8.14
CA LEU A 439 17.51 19.09 6.68
C LEU A 439 18.43 18.03 6.06
N PRO A 440 18.10 17.49 4.87
CA PRO A 440 18.97 16.54 4.17
C PRO A 440 20.31 17.17 3.80
N VAL A 441 21.38 16.41 3.98
CA VAL A 441 22.74 16.82 3.62
C VAL A 441 23.04 16.40 2.19
N THR A 442 23.40 17.37 1.34
CA THR A 442 23.82 17.08 -0.03
C THR A 442 25.26 16.55 -0.03
N VAL A 443 25.41 15.29 -0.41
CA VAL A 443 26.70 14.57 -0.44
C VAL A 443 27.38 14.71 -1.79
N PHE A 444 26.59 14.70 -2.86
CA PHE A 444 27.04 14.86 -4.23
C PHE A 444 25.92 15.53 -5.05
N ASP A 445 26.29 16.43 -5.95
CA ASP A 445 25.36 17.12 -6.87
C ASP A 445 26.13 17.53 -8.13
N SER A 446 26.24 16.61 -9.09
CA SER A 446 26.98 16.81 -10.35
C SER A 446 26.54 15.78 -11.39
N HIS A 447 26.81 16.04 -12.68
CA HIS A 447 26.38 15.19 -13.80
C HIS A 447 24.86 14.87 -13.80
N SER A 448 24.05 15.81 -13.31
CA SER A 448 22.61 15.69 -13.09
C SER A 448 22.18 14.56 -12.11
N LEU A 449 23.11 13.98 -11.36
CA LEU A 449 22.86 13.02 -10.29
C LEU A 449 23.10 13.70 -8.93
N ARG A 450 22.12 13.61 -8.03
CA ARG A 450 22.16 14.16 -6.68
C ARG A 450 22.05 13.06 -5.63
N VAL A 451 22.96 13.05 -4.67
CA VAL A 451 22.96 12.13 -3.52
C VAL A 451 22.71 12.93 -2.25
N LEU A 452 21.67 12.55 -1.52
CA LEU A 452 21.22 13.18 -0.27
C LEU A 452 21.31 12.19 0.89
N PHE A 453 21.82 12.63 2.03
CA PHE A 453 21.74 11.91 3.30
C PHE A 453 20.63 12.49 4.17
N HIS A 454 19.73 11.61 4.62
CA HIS A 454 18.73 11.91 5.64
C HIS A 454 19.08 11.14 6.91
N PHE A 455 18.82 11.71 8.08
CA PHE A 455 19.09 11.09 9.37
C PHE A 455 17.79 10.63 10.01
N ALA A 456 17.70 9.36 10.42
CA ALA A 456 16.51 8.83 11.07
C ALA A 456 16.51 9.16 12.57
N ARG A 457 15.31 9.25 13.15
CA ARG A 457 15.06 9.67 14.52
C ARG A 457 15.21 8.54 15.55
N ASP A 458 14.71 7.36 15.21
CA ASP A 458 14.46 6.28 16.18
C ASP A 458 15.55 5.20 16.14
N THR A 459 16.69 5.51 16.76
CA THR A 459 17.68 4.49 17.16
C THR A 459 17.26 3.88 18.50
N PRO A 460 17.16 2.54 18.65
CA PRO A 460 16.77 1.91 19.90
C PRO A 460 17.62 2.37 21.10
N PRO A 461 17.05 2.58 22.31
CA PRO A 461 17.78 3.09 23.48
C PRO A 461 19.00 2.25 23.91
N SER A 462 19.11 1.02 23.43
CA SER A 462 20.24 0.11 23.64
C SER A 462 21.48 0.38 22.76
N LEU A 463 21.40 1.31 21.79
CA LEU A 463 22.43 1.55 20.78
C LEU A 463 22.67 3.06 20.50
N ALA A 464 22.84 3.86 21.55
CA ALA A 464 23.04 5.32 21.46
C ALA A 464 24.25 5.78 20.61
N ASP A 465 25.18 4.89 20.28
CA ASP A 465 26.39 5.17 19.50
C ASP A 465 26.26 4.76 18.01
N VAL A 466 25.05 4.46 17.52
CA VAL A 466 24.79 4.06 16.12
C VAL A 466 23.83 5.04 15.45
N LEU A 467 24.24 5.64 14.33
CA LEU A 467 23.41 6.49 13.47
C LEU A 467 22.86 5.69 12.28
N VAL A 468 21.57 5.89 11.99
CA VAL A 468 20.92 5.38 10.77
C VAL A 468 20.80 6.52 9.77
N VAL A 469 21.40 6.34 8.59
CA VAL A 469 21.40 7.28 7.47
C VAL A 469 20.64 6.67 6.30
N ILE A 470 19.67 7.41 5.75
CA ILE A 470 18.95 7.04 4.53
C ILE A 470 19.56 7.85 3.38
N ILE A 471 20.25 7.14 2.48
CA ILE A 471 20.81 7.70 1.26
C ILE A 471 19.71 7.71 0.21
N SER A 472 19.44 8.86 -0.40
CA SER A 472 18.52 9.01 -1.54
C SER A 472 19.29 9.55 -2.73
N MET A 473 19.23 8.84 -3.87
CA MET A 473 19.88 9.21 -5.11
C MET A 473 18.82 9.54 -6.16
N LEU A 474 18.91 10.73 -6.76
CA LEU A 474 17.93 11.32 -7.66
C LEU A 474 18.62 11.76 -8.95
N SER A 475 18.02 11.47 -10.11
CA SER A 475 18.53 11.93 -11.40
C SER A 475 17.60 12.98 -12.01
N SER A 476 18.20 14.02 -12.60
CA SER A 476 17.53 14.98 -13.48
C SER A 476 18.06 14.90 -14.92
N ALA A 477 18.79 13.83 -15.27
CA ALA A 477 19.35 13.64 -16.60
C ALA A 477 18.27 13.20 -17.63
N PRO A 478 18.34 13.66 -18.89
CA PRO A 478 17.42 13.24 -19.95
C PRO A 478 17.70 11.82 -20.48
N VAL A 479 18.68 11.12 -19.91
CA VAL A 479 19.08 9.74 -20.24
C VAL A 479 19.12 8.92 -18.94
N PRO A 480 18.93 7.59 -18.98
CA PRO A 480 19.01 6.76 -17.79
C PRO A 480 20.42 6.76 -17.18
N VAL A 481 20.48 6.56 -15.88
CA VAL A 481 21.72 6.40 -15.10
C VAL A 481 21.77 4.97 -14.59
N SER A 482 22.81 4.21 -14.90
CA SER A 482 22.90 2.78 -14.55
C SER A 482 24.20 2.43 -13.82
N ASN A 483 24.31 1.19 -13.34
CA ASN A 483 25.45 0.69 -12.55
C ASN A 483 25.81 1.60 -11.34
N ILE A 484 24.82 2.25 -10.74
CA ILE A 484 25.01 3.16 -9.62
C ILE A 484 25.46 2.35 -8.39
N LEU A 485 26.67 2.64 -7.91
CA LEU A 485 27.29 2.01 -6.75
C LEU A 485 27.91 3.07 -5.84
N PHE A 486 27.42 3.13 -4.61
CA PHE A 486 27.96 3.97 -3.54
C PHE A 486 28.75 3.12 -2.54
N GLN A 487 30.00 3.49 -2.27
CA GLN A 487 30.89 2.78 -1.35
C GLN A 487 31.38 3.75 -0.26
N PRO A 488 30.85 3.67 0.97
CA PRO A 488 31.34 4.47 2.09
C PRO A 488 32.63 3.90 2.68
N SER A 489 33.42 4.75 3.32
CA SER A 489 34.58 4.40 4.14
C SER A 489 34.72 5.40 5.29
N VAL A 490 35.09 4.90 6.46
CA VAL A 490 35.19 5.68 7.70
C VAL A 490 36.51 5.36 8.41
N PRO A 491 37.00 6.20 9.34
CA PRO A 491 38.21 5.91 10.12
C PRO A 491 38.08 4.61 10.92
N ASP A 492 39.22 3.97 11.25
CA ASP A 492 39.27 2.68 11.97
C ASP A 492 38.62 2.72 13.38
N THR A 493 38.42 3.92 13.95
CA THR A 493 37.70 4.13 15.22
C THR A 493 36.17 3.98 15.08
N MET A 494 35.66 3.92 13.85
CA MET A 494 34.24 3.81 13.51
C MET A 494 33.97 2.55 12.68
N ARG A 495 32.70 2.17 12.54
CA ARG A 495 32.29 1.08 11.64
C ARG A 495 31.11 1.52 10.79
N VAL A 496 31.17 1.22 9.49
CA VAL A 496 30.07 1.47 8.55
C VAL A 496 29.57 0.15 7.98
N LYS A 497 28.25 0.00 7.86
CA LYS A 497 27.59 -1.09 7.14
C LYS A 497 26.54 -0.52 6.20
N LEU A 498 26.68 -0.82 4.91
CA LEU A 498 25.72 -0.46 3.89
C LEU A 498 24.76 -1.64 3.65
N GLN A 499 23.46 -1.37 3.56
CA GLN A 499 22.45 -2.34 3.15
C GLN A 499 22.35 -2.39 1.61
N PRO A 500 21.74 -3.44 1.02
CA PRO A 500 21.42 -3.43 -0.41
C PRO A 500 20.60 -2.18 -0.79
N PRO A 501 20.87 -1.56 -1.96
CA PRO A 501 20.06 -0.44 -2.44
C PRO A 501 18.72 -0.94 -3.00
N SER A 502 17.73 -0.05 -3.11
CA SER A 502 16.43 -0.35 -3.74
C SER A 502 16.54 -0.62 -5.25
N GLY A 503 17.66 -0.26 -5.87
CA GLY A 503 17.99 -0.49 -7.27
C GLY A 503 19.39 0.02 -7.59
N THR A 504 19.88 -0.25 -8.80
CA THR A 504 21.18 0.22 -9.31
C THR A 504 21.05 1.13 -10.53
N GLU A 505 19.81 1.45 -10.92
CA GLU A 505 19.48 2.23 -12.12
C GLU A 505 18.37 3.24 -11.82
N LEU A 506 18.44 4.39 -12.48
CA LEU A 506 17.44 5.45 -12.50
C LEU A 506 16.99 5.69 -13.95
N PRO A 507 15.68 5.78 -14.23
CA PRO A 507 15.18 6.09 -15.57
C PRO A 507 15.56 7.52 -15.97
N ALA A 508 15.48 7.79 -17.28
CA ALA A 508 15.56 9.16 -17.79
C ALA A 508 14.51 10.06 -17.11
N PHE A 509 14.92 11.27 -16.72
CA PHE A 509 14.07 12.22 -16.02
C PHE A 509 12.89 12.66 -16.90
N ASN A 510 11.68 12.47 -16.39
CA ASN A 510 10.45 12.93 -17.02
C ASN A 510 9.73 13.89 -16.05
N PRO A 511 9.58 15.18 -16.38
CA PRO A 511 8.98 16.18 -15.49
C PRO A 511 7.48 15.99 -15.24
N ILE A 512 6.82 15.08 -15.98
CA ILE A 512 5.39 14.75 -15.82
C ILE A 512 5.19 13.62 -14.81
N LEU A 513 6.20 12.79 -14.57
CA LEU A 513 6.14 11.66 -13.64
C LEU A 513 6.76 12.03 -12.29
N PRO A 514 6.34 11.40 -11.17
CA PRO A 514 7.03 11.51 -9.90
C PRO A 514 8.51 11.12 -10.06
N PRO A 515 9.47 11.90 -9.49
CA PRO A 515 10.88 11.63 -9.67
C PRO A 515 11.27 10.30 -9.02
N ALA A 516 11.82 9.39 -9.83
CA ALA A 516 12.36 8.13 -9.35
C ALA A 516 13.60 8.35 -8.47
N ALA A 517 13.74 7.55 -7.42
CA ALA A 517 14.86 7.60 -6.50
C ALA A 517 15.37 6.20 -6.15
N ILE A 518 16.69 6.04 -6.07
CA ILE A 518 17.30 4.89 -5.39
C ILE A 518 17.44 5.26 -3.92
N THR A 519 16.99 4.39 -3.03
CA THR A 519 17.17 4.52 -1.60
C THR A 519 18.09 3.43 -1.07
N GLN A 520 18.96 3.76 -0.12
CA GLN A 520 19.89 2.82 0.49
C GLN A 520 20.14 3.18 1.95
N VAL A 521 20.10 2.18 2.84
CA VAL A 521 20.32 2.41 4.28
C VAL A 521 21.79 2.20 4.63
N LEU A 522 22.36 3.17 5.33
CA LEU A 522 23.72 3.15 5.87
C LEU A 522 23.65 3.20 7.40
N LEU A 523 24.31 2.24 8.04
CA LEU A 523 24.46 2.16 9.50
C LEU A 523 25.88 2.59 9.86
N LEU A 524 26.02 3.57 10.76
CA LEU A 524 27.30 4.11 11.20
C LEU A 524 27.43 3.99 12.72
N ALA A 525 28.36 3.17 13.20
CA ALA A 525 28.69 3.05 14.61
C ALA A 525 29.92 3.92 14.96
N ASN A 526 29.79 4.74 16.00
CA ASN A 526 30.79 5.68 16.50
C ASN A 526 30.97 5.53 18.03
N PRO A 527 31.57 4.41 18.50
CA PRO A 527 31.68 4.09 19.91
C PRO A 527 32.56 5.05 20.72
N HIS A 528 33.35 5.89 20.05
CA HIS A 528 34.24 6.87 20.68
C HIS A 528 33.67 8.29 20.64
N LYS A 529 32.48 8.50 20.05
CA LYS A 529 31.81 9.81 19.89
C LYS A 529 32.72 10.87 19.25
N GLU A 530 33.53 10.43 18.29
CA GLU A 530 34.45 11.29 17.55
C GLU A 530 33.72 12.01 16.41
N LYS A 531 34.29 13.10 15.89
CA LYS A 531 33.72 13.81 14.75
C LYS A 531 33.76 12.94 13.49
N VAL A 532 32.59 12.59 12.96
CA VAL A 532 32.46 11.78 11.74
C VAL A 532 33.05 12.51 10.53
N GLN A 533 33.88 11.80 9.78
CA GLN A 533 34.31 12.13 8.43
C GLN A 533 34.17 10.88 7.57
N LEU A 534 33.08 10.81 6.80
CA LEU A 534 32.82 9.69 5.90
C LEU A 534 33.39 10.01 4.52
N GLN A 535 34.33 9.20 4.06
CA GLN A 535 34.78 9.21 2.68
C GLN A 535 33.82 8.36 1.85
N TYR A 536 33.61 8.71 0.58
CA TYR A 536 32.82 7.89 -0.33
C TYR A 536 33.49 7.78 -1.70
N LYS A 537 33.21 6.65 -2.35
CA LYS A 537 33.35 6.46 -3.80
C LYS A 537 31.96 6.25 -4.38
N LEU A 538 31.64 6.98 -5.46
CA LEU A 538 30.41 6.86 -6.22
C LEU A 538 30.78 6.55 -7.67
N THR A 539 30.34 5.41 -8.18
CA THR A 539 30.49 5.05 -9.60
C THR A 539 29.13 4.89 -10.25
N PHE A 540 28.96 5.34 -11.48
CA PHE A 540 27.74 5.20 -12.28
C PHE A 540 28.04 5.41 -13.77
N MET A 541 27.14 4.95 -14.63
CA MET A 541 27.15 5.21 -16.07
C MET A 541 26.01 6.17 -16.42
N LEU A 542 26.29 7.22 -17.17
CA LEU A 542 25.31 8.18 -17.67
C LEU A 542 25.21 8.03 -19.20
N GLY A 543 24.22 7.28 -19.67
CA GLY A 543 24.20 6.83 -21.06
C GLY A 543 25.37 5.85 -21.35
N GLU A 544 26.39 6.32 -22.05
CA GLU A 544 27.64 5.57 -22.34
C GLU A 544 28.88 6.13 -21.63
N GLU A 545 28.75 7.17 -20.79
CA GLU A 545 29.87 7.76 -20.05
C GLU A 545 30.01 7.18 -18.63
N ASP A 546 31.18 6.61 -18.33
CA ASP A 546 31.55 6.10 -17.00
C ASP A 546 32.06 7.21 -16.07
N HIS A 547 31.55 7.28 -14.84
CA HIS A 547 31.99 8.22 -13.80
C HIS A 547 32.54 7.49 -12.56
N ASP A 548 33.68 7.95 -12.00
CA ASP A 548 34.29 7.51 -10.72
C ASP A 548 34.57 8.74 -9.85
N GLU A 549 33.60 9.09 -9.02
CA GLU A 549 33.59 10.30 -8.21
C GLU A 549 33.91 9.98 -6.74
N ARG A 550 34.67 10.86 -6.07
CA ARG A 550 35.11 10.64 -4.68
C ARG A 550 35.01 11.92 -3.86
N GLY A 551 34.54 11.79 -2.64
CA GLY A 551 34.36 12.94 -1.75
C GLY A 551 34.42 12.59 -0.27
N ILE A 552 34.29 13.63 0.56
CA ILE A 552 34.31 13.53 2.02
C ILE A 552 33.12 14.30 2.58
N VAL A 553 32.30 13.61 3.36
CA VAL A 553 31.16 14.19 4.10
C VAL A 553 31.57 14.34 5.56
N ALA A 554 31.57 15.58 6.05
CA ALA A 554 31.82 15.91 7.47
C ALA A 554 30.62 16.58 8.15
N GLN A 555 29.48 16.65 7.43
CA GLN A 555 28.24 17.30 7.84
C GLN A 555 27.29 16.26 8.44
N PHE A 556 27.66 15.73 9.61
CA PHE A 556 26.85 14.80 10.38
C PHE A 556 26.31 15.49 11.64
N PRO A 557 25.15 15.06 12.17
CA PRO A 557 24.68 15.51 13.48
C PRO A 557 25.71 15.17 14.57
N PRO A 558 25.82 15.98 15.65
CA PRO A 558 26.69 15.68 16.78
C PRO A 558 26.40 14.28 17.35
N SER A 559 27.45 13.52 17.68
CA SER A 559 27.34 12.16 18.24
C SER A 559 26.51 12.09 19.53
N ASP A 560 26.42 13.18 20.28
CA ASP A 560 25.62 13.27 21.50
C ASP A 560 24.11 13.40 21.26
N THR A 561 23.68 13.71 20.02
CA THR A 561 22.26 13.88 19.68
C THR A 561 21.68 12.72 18.88
N TRP A 562 22.45 11.67 18.57
CA TRP A 562 22.04 10.58 17.68
C TRP A 562 20.78 9.82 18.13
N GLY A 563 20.51 9.75 19.43
CA GLY A 563 19.29 9.17 19.99
C GLY A 563 18.10 10.13 20.13
N ASN A 564 18.14 11.34 19.55
CA ASN A 564 17.10 12.36 19.67
C ASN A 564 17.17 13.42 18.53
N LEU A 565 17.02 12.97 17.28
CA LEU A 565 17.08 13.80 16.05
C LEU A 565 15.71 14.32 15.55
#